data_AF-A0A560KZ47-F1
#
_entry.id   AF-A0A560KZ47-F1
#
_cell.length_a   1.000
_cell.length_b   1.000
_cell.length_c   1.000
_cell.angle_alpha   90.00
_cell.angle_beta   90.00
_cell.angle_gamma   90.00
#
_symmetry.space_group_name_H-M   'P 1'
#
loop_
_entity.id
_entity.type
_entity.pdbx_description
1 polymer ?
#
loop_
_entity_poly.entity_id
_entity_poly.type
_entity_poly.pdbx_seq_one_letter_code
_entity_poly.pdbx_strand_id
1 'polypeptide(L)'
;MKEFTLDDRLANDSVSVTITGLCDVRLMKDRRWPWLVLIPRRPDKSEVFELTPLDRILLTFETDKVASALKTVTGATKINVGALGNIVRQLHVHVIARFEGDANWPGPVWGYGKAEPYSDEDMNSLIAKLRETLSQ
;
A
#
# COMPACT_ATOMS: atom_id res chain seq x y z
N MET A 1 2.50 4.69 -27.06
CA MET A 1 2.37 3.94 -25.80
C MET A 1 1.54 4.79 -24.87
N LYS A 2 0.56 4.22 -24.16
CA LYS A 2 -0.22 4.99 -23.18
C LYS A 2 0.66 5.27 -21.97
N GLU A 3 0.63 6.48 -21.44
CA GLU A 3 1.38 6.82 -20.23
C GLU A 3 0.64 6.32 -18.99
N PHE A 4 1.39 5.98 -17.95
CA PHE A 4 0.81 5.67 -16.65
C PHE A 4 0.27 6.96 -16.02
N THR A 5 -0.97 6.91 -15.55
CA THR A 5 -1.60 7.98 -14.76
C THR A 5 -2.22 7.35 -13.52
N LEU A 6 -1.95 7.91 -12.35
CA LEU A 6 -2.54 7.47 -11.09
C LEU A 6 -4.04 7.80 -11.07
N ASP A 7 -4.87 6.87 -10.61
CA ASP A 7 -6.30 7.09 -10.39
C ASP A 7 -6.53 8.20 -9.35
N ASP A 8 -7.45 9.12 -9.62
CA ASP A 8 -7.71 10.28 -8.78
C ASP A 8 -8.12 9.91 -7.35
N ARG A 9 -8.83 8.78 -7.14
CA ARG A 9 -9.21 8.33 -5.80
C ARG A 9 -7.99 7.85 -5.04
N LEU A 10 -7.12 7.07 -5.69
CA LEU A 10 -5.84 6.66 -5.08
C LEU A 10 -4.97 7.88 -4.77
N ALA A 11 -4.93 8.89 -5.65
CA ALA A 11 -4.20 10.13 -5.42
C ALA A 11 -4.76 10.91 -4.23
N ASN A 12 -6.07 11.02 -4.10
CA ASN A 12 -6.74 11.75 -3.03
C ASN A 12 -6.61 11.04 -1.67
N ASP A 13 -6.73 9.72 -1.65
CA ASP A 13 -6.80 8.93 -0.43
C ASP A 13 -5.41 8.53 0.10
N SER A 14 -4.33 8.80 -0.63
CA SER A 14 -2.98 8.37 -0.23
C SER A 14 -1.86 9.35 -0.58
N VAL A 15 -0.72 9.22 0.11
CA VAL A 15 0.48 10.04 -0.10
C VAL A 15 1.66 9.16 -0.55
N SER A 16 2.39 9.59 -1.59
CA SER A 16 3.58 8.88 -2.09
C SER A 16 4.66 8.78 -1.02
N VAL A 17 5.07 7.56 -0.67
CA VAL A 17 6.20 7.28 0.22
C VAL A 17 7.46 7.19 -0.62
N THR A 18 7.51 6.29 -1.60
CA THR A 18 8.66 6.09 -2.48
C THR A 18 8.22 5.44 -3.79
N ILE A 19 9.09 5.49 -4.79
CA ILE A 19 8.92 4.78 -6.06
C ILE A 19 9.96 3.66 -6.12
N THR A 20 9.51 2.44 -6.30
CA THR A 20 10.34 1.25 -6.51
C THR A 20 10.59 1.02 -8.00
N GLY A 21 11.11 -0.14 -8.39
CA GLY A 21 11.35 -0.45 -9.80
C GLY A 21 10.05 -0.49 -10.62
N LEU A 22 8.98 -1.04 -10.04
CA LEU A 22 7.68 -1.17 -10.68
C LEU A 22 6.62 -0.25 -10.07
N CYS A 23 6.56 -0.11 -8.74
CA CYS A 23 5.42 0.49 -8.05
C CYS A 23 5.66 1.93 -7.56
N ASP A 24 4.58 2.72 -7.53
CA ASP A 24 4.45 3.82 -6.57
C ASP A 24 3.93 3.23 -5.25
N VAL A 25 4.71 3.36 -4.17
CA VAL A 25 4.34 2.89 -2.82
C VAL A 25 3.79 4.06 -2.04
N ARG A 26 2.51 4.00 -1.68
CA ARG A 26 1.78 5.10 -1.06
C ARG A 26 1.20 4.72 0.29
N LEU A 27 1.14 5.68 1.21
CA LEU A 27 0.51 5.57 2.52
C LEU A 27 -0.94 6.01 2.43
N MET A 28 -1.87 5.12 2.78
CA MET A 28 -3.30 5.43 2.88
C MET A 28 -3.55 6.43 4.02
N LYS A 29 -4.41 7.43 3.79
CA LYS A 29 -4.75 8.48 4.76
C LYS A 29 -5.78 7.99 5.79
N ASP A 30 -5.52 6.83 6.39
CA ASP A 30 -6.34 6.25 7.45
C ASP A 30 -5.44 5.72 8.56
N ARG A 31 -5.28 6.50 9.63
CA ARG A 31 -4.35 6.21 10.72
C ARG A 31 -4.77 5.05 11.61
N ARG A 32 -5.96 4.49 11.42
CA ARG A 32 -6.46 3.35 12.21
C ARG A 32 -5.57 2.11 12.03
N TRP A 33 -4.92 1.98 10.87
CA TRP A 33 -3.93 0.94 10.61
C TRP A 33 -2.79 1.50 9.75
N PRO A 34 -1.52 1.18 10.03
CA PRO A 34 -0.43 1.49 9.10
C PRO A 34 -0.65 0.72 7.78
N TRP A 35 -1.03 1.44 6.72
CA TRP A 35 -1.57 0.86 5.50
C TRP A 35 -0.90 1.44 4.26
N LEU A 36 -0.11 0.60 3.59
CA LEU A 36 0.51 0.91 2.32
C LEU A 36 -0.28 0.34 1.13
N VAL A 37 -0.21 1.02 0.00
CA VAL A 37 -0.69 0.52 -1.30
C VAL A 37 0.42 0.60 -2.33
N LEU A 38 0.69 -0.51 -3.00
CA LEU A 38 1.61 -0.58 -4.13
C LEU A 38 0.81 -0.45 -5.42
N ILE A 39 1.21 0.46 -6.29
CA ILE A 39 0.53 0.72 -7.57
C ILE A 39 1.52 0.50 -8.70
N PRO A 40 1.46 -0.64 -9.42
CA PRO A 40 2.33 -0.89 -10.56
C PRO A 40 2.19 0.22 -11.59
N ARG A 41 3.32 0.84 -11.97
CA ARG A 41 3.39 1.95 -12.93
C ARG A 41 3.30 1.42 -14.37
N ARG A 42 2.16 0.79 -14.67
CA ARG A 42 1.79 0.25 -15.98
C ARG A 42 0.40 0.77 -16.34
N PRO A 43 0.19 1.33 -17.54
CA PRO A 43 -1.12 1.83 -17.96
C PRO A 43 -2.11 0.66 -18.08
N ASP A 44 -3.39 0.94 -17.78
CA ASP A 44 -4.54 0.07 -18.04
C ASP A 44 -4.39 -1.35 -17.50
N LYS A 45 -3.87 -1.49 -16.28
CA LYS A 45 -3.86 -2.75 -15.54
C LYS A 45 -4.89 -2.69 -14.44
N SER A 46 -5.74 -3.69 -14.40
CA SER A 46 -6.74 -3.90 -13.36
C SER A 46 -6.47 -5.17 -12.56
N GLU A 47 -5.90 -6.17 -13.21
CA GLU A 47 -5.64 -7.48 -12.61
C GLU A 47 -4.15 -7.83 -12.65
N VAL A 48 -3.69 -8.58 -11.65
CA VAL A 48 -2.28 -9.02 -11.57
C VAL A 48 -1.89 -9.84 -12.80
N PHE A 49 -2.80 -10.67 -13.33
CA PHE A 49 -2.51 -11.52 -14.50
C PHE A 49 -2.35 -10.71 -15.80
N GLU A 50 -2.79 -9.45 -15.86
CA GLU A 50 -2.61 -8.56 -17.02
C GLU A 50 -1.20 -7.94 -17.09
N LEU A 51 -0.43 -8.02 -15.99
CA LEU A 51 0.98 -7.67 -15.98
C LEU A 51 1.80 -8.67 -16.79
N THR A 52 2.93 -8.20 -17.33
CA THR A 52 3.90 -9.09 -17.97
C THR A 52 4.41 -10.12 -16.94
N PRO A 53 4.88 -11.31 -17.37
CA PRO A 53 5.44 -12.28 -16.44
C PRO A 53 6.54 -11.71 -15.54
N LEU A 54 7.40 -10.85 -16.10
CA LEU A 54 8.46 -10.17 -15.34
C LEU A 54 7.89 -9.16 -14.34
N ASP A 55 6.91 -8.35 -14.75
CA ASP A 55 6.26 -7.40 -13.83
C ASP A 55 5.53 -8.11 -12.69
N ARG A 56 4.94 -9.30 -12.92
CA ARG A 56 4.35 -10.10 -11.84
C ARG A 56 5.38 -10.56 -10.82
N ILE A 57 6.55 -11.00 -11.29
CA ILE A 57 7.66 -11.40 -10.42
C ILE A 57 8.14 -10.19 -9.61
N LEU A 58 8.34 -9.04 -10.27
CA LEU A 58 8.73 -7.80 -9.60
C LEU A 58 7.69 -7.35 -8.57
N LEU A 59 6.39 -7.41 -8.90
CA LEU A 59 5.32 -7.07 -7.97
C LEU A 59 5.36 -7.94 -6.71
N THR A 60 5.61 -9.25 -6.84
CA THR A 60 5.76 -10.14 -5.68
C THR A 60 6.94 -9.71 -4.82
N PHE A 61 8.12 -9.51 -5.41
CA PHE A 61 9.31 -9.09 -4.66
C PHE A 61 9.13 -7.73 -3.97
N GLU A 62 8.52 -6.76 -4.65
CA GLU A 62 8.24 -5.45 -4.06
C GLU A 62 7.19 -5.54 -2.94
N THR A 63 6.16 -6.36 -3.11
CA THR A 63 5.15 -6.60 -2.07
C THR A 63 5.77 -7.21 -0.82
N ASP A 64 6.65 -8.20 -0.97
CA ASP A 64 7.35 -8.84 0.14
C ASP A 64 8.33 -7.88 0.83
N LYS A 65 9.08 -7.08 0.05
CA LYS A 65 9.98 -6.04 0.60
C LYS A 65 9.19 -5.02 1.42
N VAL A 66 8.07 -4.51 0.89
CA VAL A 66 7.22 -3.54 1.57
C VAL A 66 6.54 -4.14 2.81
N ALA A 67 6.05 -5.38 2.73
CA ALA A 67 5.47 -6.09 3.87
C ALA A 67 6.47 -6.27 5.01
N SER A 68 7.70 -6.70 4.69
CA SER A 68 8.78 -6.87 5.67
C SER A 68 9.15 -5.54 6.32
N ALA A 69 9.39 -4.50 5.51
CA ALA A 69 9.72 -3.16 6.01
C ALA A 69 8.61 -2.59 6.90
N LEU A 70 7.35 -2.70 6.47
CA LEU A 70 6.20 -2.23 7.25
C LEU A 70 6.10 -2.97 8.58
N LYS A 71 6.32 -4.29 8.61
CA LYS A 71 6.31 -5.08 9.84
C LYS A 71 7.43 -4.63 10.79
N THR A 72 8.64 -4.40 10.27
CA THR A 72 9.79 -3.93 11.05
C THR A 72 9.53 -2.55 11.66
N VAL A 73 9.03 -1.60 10.87
CA VAL A 73 8.76 -0.22 11.33
C VAL A 73 7.66 -0.16 12.39
N THR A 74 6.67 -1.04 12.29
CA THR A 74 5.44 -0.97 13.12
C THR A 74 5.41 -1.95 14.28
N GLY A 75 6.27 -2.98 14.26
CA GLY A 75 6.19 -4.08 15.22
C GLY A 75 4.91 -4.92 15.09
N ALA A 76 4.23 -4.86 13.93
CA ALA A 76 2.93 -5.50 13.75
C ALA A 76 2.93 -7.01 14.03
N THR A 77 1.87 -7.49 14.68
CA THR A 77 1.63 -8.93 14.91
C THR A 77 1.54 -9.67 13.58
N LYS A 78 0.82 -9.10 12.60
CA LYS A 78 0.59 -9.72 11.29
C LYS A 78 0.55 -8.67 10.18
N ILE A 79 1.00 -9.05 8.98
CA ILE A 79 0.73 -8.29 7.75
C ILE A 79 -0.44 -8.93 6.99
N ASN A 80 -1.39 -8.10 6.53
CA ASN A 80 -2.40 -8.49 5.55
C ASN A 80 -2.00 -7.94 4.18
N VAL A 81 -2.17 -8.76 3.13
CA VAL A 81 -1.91 -8.38 1.75
C VAL A 81 -3.15 -8.70 0.92
N GLY A 82 -3.54 -7.81 0.01
CA GLY A 82 -4.68 -8.06 -0.87
C GLY A 82 -4.70 -7.18 -2.11
N ALA A 83 -4.97 -7.78 -3.27
CA ALA A 83 -5.36 -7.10 -4.49
C ALA A 83 -6.86 -7.30 -4.68
N LEU A 84 -7.65 -6.23 -4.55
CA LEU A 84 -9.12 -6.30 -4.60
C LEU A 84 -9.66 -5.61 -5.86
N GLY A 85 -9.65 -4.28 -5.90
CA GLY A 85 -10.00 -3.53 -7.11
C GLY A 85 -11.50 -3.36 -7.41
N ASN A 86 -12.40 -3.77 -6.51
CA ASN A 86 -13.86 -3.65 -6.75
C ASN A 86 -14.32 -2.19 -6.92
N ILE A 87 -13.74 -1.25 -6.17
CA ILE A 87 -14.10 0.19 -6.19
C ILE A 87 -13.21 0.98 -7.17
N VAL A 88 -11.89 0.88 -7.03
CA VAL A 88 -10.92 1.48 -7.96
C VAL A 88 -10.32 0.36 -8.80
N ARG A 89 -10.48 0.44 -10.12
CA ARG A 89 -10.06 -0.64 -11.03
C ARG A 89 -8.58 -0.63 -11.33
N GLN A 90 -7.89 0.51 -11.23
CA GLN A 90 -6.44 0.53 -11.40
C GLN A 90 -5.80 -0.44 -10.41
N LEU A 91 -4.97 -1.36 -10.91
CA LEU A 91 -4.33 -2.39 -10.12
C LEU A 91 -3.55 -1.76 -8.97
N HIS A 92 -3.87 -2.18 -7.76
CA HIS A 92 -3.16 -1.82 -6.55
C HIS A 92 -3.18 -2.98 -5.56
N VAL A 93 -2.10 -3.12 -4.80
CA VAL A 93 -1.94 -4.15 -3.78
C VAL A 93 -1.87 -3.48 -2.42
N HIS A 94 -2.80 -3.80 -1.53
CA HIS A 94 -2.78 -3.34 -0.15
C HIS A 94 -1.78 -4.17 0.66
N VAL A 95 -1.00 -3.51 1.52
CA VAL A 95 -0.09 -4.10 2.50
C VAL A 95 -0.32 -3.39 3.84
N ILE A 96 -0.91 -4.11 4.81
CA ILE A 96 -1.48 -3.52 6.02
C ILE A 96 -0.85 -4.19 7.25
N ALA A 97 -0.34 -3.38 8.17
CA ALA A 97 0.10 -3.83 9.48
C ALA A 97 -1.09 -3.99 10.43
N ARG A 98 -1.18 -5.16 11.09
CA ARG A 98 -2.29 -5.56 11.96
C ARG A 98 -1.81 -5.94 13.35
N PHE A 99 -2.65 -5.65 14.33
CA PHE A 99 -2.40 -5.88 15.75
C PHE A 99 -3.63 -6.50 16.40
N GLU A 100 -3.42 -7.35 17.41
CA GLU A 100 -4.53 -7.77 18.27
C GLU A 100 -5.12 -6.55 18.98
N GLY A 101 -6.43 -6.34 18.85
CA GLY A 101 -7.12 -5.18 19.40
C GLY A 101 -7.11 -3.93 18.50
N ASP A 102 -6.54 -4.00 17.28
CA ASP A 102 -6.77 -2.95 16.29
C ASP A 102 -8.26 -2.90 15.88
N ALA A 103 -8.65 -1.79 15.26
CA ALA A 103 -10.02 -1.61 14.81
C ALA A 103 -10.45 -2.79 13.92
N ASN A 104 -11.60 -3.40 14.24
CA ASN A 104 -12.15 -4.58 13.58
C ASN A 104 -11.33 -5.88 13.66
N TRP A 105 -10.28 -6.02 14.47
CA TRP A 105 -9.60 -7.30 14.64
C TRP A 105 -10.57 -8.41 15.12
N PRO A 106 -10.56 -9.64 14.55
CA PRO A 106 -9.68 -10.18 13.51
C PRO A 106 -10.21 -10.02 12.07
N GLY A 107 -11.28 -9.24 11.88
CA GLY A 107 -11.88 -8.95 10.58
C GLY A 107 -11.03 -8.07 9.65
N PRO A 108 -11.47 -7.91 8.39
CA PRO A 108 -10.80 -7.09 7.39
C PRO A 108 -10.93 -5.59 7.68
N VAL A 109 -9.94 -4.81 7.26
CA VAL A 109 -9.99 -3.33 7.36
C VAL A 109 -10.91 -2.71 6.30
N TRP A 110 -11.06 -3.36 5.14
CA TRP A 110 -11.80 -2.84 4.01
C TRP A 110 -13.30 -2.72 4.32
N GLY A 111 -13.84 -1.52 4.12
CA GLY A 111 -15.27 -1.23 4.35
C GLY A 111 -15.65 -1.10 5.82
N TYR A 112 -14.69 -1.15 6.76
CA TYR A 112 -14.98 -1.00 8.17
C TYR A 112 -14.85 0.45 8.64
N GLY A 113 -15.91 0.99 9.25
CA GLY A 113 -15.93 2.31 9.89
C GLY A 113 -15.67 3.48 8.94
N LYS A 114 -15.12 4.58 9.47
CA LYS A 114 -14.74 5.78 8.71
C LYS A 114 -13.26 6.02 8.88
N ALA A 115 -12.59 6.45 7.81
CA ALA A 115 -11.17 6.77 7.86
C ALA A 115 -10.88 7.87 8.87
N GLU A 116 -9.80 7.71 9.63
CA GLU A 116 -9.31 8.73 10.56
C GLU A 116 -8.03 9.35 9.99
N PRO A 117 -7.95 10.69 9.83
CA PRO A 117 -6.76 11.32 9.27
C PRO A 117 -5.57 11.21 10.23
N TYR A 118 -4.37 11.14 9.66
CA TYR A 118 -3.13 11.37 10.40
C TYR A 118 -3.00 12.84 10.79
N SER A 119 -2.26 13.11 11.87
CA SER A 119 -1.61 14.41 12.03
C SER A 119 -0.45 14.53 11.04
N ASP A 120 -0.07 15.75 10.64
CA ASP A 120 1.06 15.94 9.73
C ASP A 120 2.37 15.38 10.33
N GLU A 121 2.56 15.52 11.64
CA GLU A 121 3.73 15.01 12.35
C GLU A 121 3.80 13.47 12.31
N ASP A 122 2.71 12.79 12.68
CA ASP A 122 2.66 11.32 12.69
C ASP A 122 2.85 10.75 11.28
N MET A 123 2.20 11.36 10.28
CA MET A 123 2.33 10.95 8.89
C MET A 123 3.77 11.08 8.40
N ASN A 124 4.39 12.25 8.61
CA ASN A 124 5.76 12.50 8.16
C ASN A 124 6.78 11.60 8.88
N SER A 125 6.60 11.36 10.18
CA SER A 125 7.43 10.45 10.97
C SER A 125 7.36 9.01 10.44
N LEU A 126 6.14 8.51 10.15
CA LEU A 126 5.96 7.19 9.56
C LEU A 126 6.57 7.08 8.17
N ILE A 127 6.34 8.08 7.31
CA ILE A 127 6.92 8.13 5.95
C ILE A 127 8.46 8.10 6.01
N ALA A 128 9.07 8.86 6.92
CA ALA A 128 10.52 8.90 7.08
C ALA A 128 11.10 7.52 7.45
N LYS A 129 10.53 6.86 8.46
CA LYS A 129 10.94 5.51 8.90
C LYS A 129 10.79 4.46 7.78
N LEU A 130 9.70 4.55 7.02
CA LEU A 130 9.46 3.66 5.88
C LEU A 130 10.48 3.87 4.76
N ARG A 131 10.78 5.13 4.42
CA ARG A 131 11.81 5.45 3.40
C ARG A 131 13.18 4.91 3.79
N GLU A 132 13.58 5.12 5.04
CA GLU A 132 14.84 4.61 5.56
C GLU A 132 14.91 3.08 5.45
N THR A 133 13.88 2.38 5.94
CA THR A 133 13.84 0.91 5.94
C THR A 133 13.76 0.32 4.52
N LEU A 134 13.05 0.98 3.59
CA LEU A 134 12.93 0.53 2.20
C LEU A 134 14.18 0.81 1.35
N SER A 135 15.06 1.70 1.82
CA SER A 135 16.33 2.00 1.16
C SER A 135 17.45 1.00 1.46
N GLN A 136 17.27 0.18 2.50
CA GLN A 136 18.12 -0.96 2.84
C GLN A 136 17.84 -2.16 1.92
#